data_AF-A0A166G3F6-F1
#
_entry.id   AF-A0A166G3F6-F1
#
_cell.length_a   1.000
_cell.length_b   1.000
_cell.length_c   1.000
_cell.angle_alpha   90.00
_cell.angle_beta   90.00
_cell.angle_gamma   90.00
#
_symmetry.space_group_name_H-M   'P 1'
#
loop_
_entity.id
_entity.type
_entity.pdbx_description
1 polymer ?
#
loop_
_entity_poly.entity_id
_entity_poly.type
_entity_poly.pdbx_seq_one_letter_code
_entity_poly.pdbx_strand_id
1 'polypeptide(L)'
;MTHLLPPNLLKLFAPRAPLPYVRPVDRDISRVTPKSVSGVADILARIKEENTVGLIAAGKDVAMEEGEEPALTLAEETKREIRREERRKRKENEFKVAKETYKPSEDPEAVGDPYKTLFIGRLVRSLFPRNRGGSNIEANPFQSKLATESDLRREFEGHGVIERVRIVRDKKGRPRGYAFIVFEREREMKGSNP
;
A
#
# COMPACT_ATOMS: atom_id res chain seq x y z
N MET A 1 29.75 -57.89 -47.80
CA MET A 1 29.34 -58.58 -49.05
C MET A 1 30.51 -59.01 -49.95
N THR A 2 31.78 -58.88 -49.54
CA THR A 2 32.96 -59.31 -50.35
C THR A 2 33.40 -60.76 -50.11
N HIS A 3 32.84 -61.44 -49.11
CA HIS A 3 33.24 -62.78 -48.67
C HIS A 3 32.86 -63.94 -49.61
N LEU A 4 32.00 -63.70 -50.61
CA LEU A 4 31.57 -64.71 -51.59
C LEU A 4 32.29 -64.59 -52.94
N LEU A 5 33.33 -63.76 -53.03
CA LEU A 5 34.11 -63.59 -54.25
C LEU A 5 35.07 -64.77 -54.46
N PRO A 6 35.39 -65.11 -55.72
CA PRO A 6 36.40 -66.13 -56.02
C PRO A 6 37.78 -65.73 -55.45
N PRO A 7 38.65 -66.72 -55.14
CA PRO A 7 39.85 -66.53 -54.34
C PRO A 7 40.86 -65.54 -54.94
N ASN A 8 40.89 -65.37 -56.26
CA ASN A 8 41.75 -64.40 -56.93
C ASN A 8 41.34 -62.96 -56.63
N LEU A 9 40.04 -62.70 -56.48
CA LEU A 9 39.52 -61.38 -56.12
C LEU A 9 39.59 -61.15 -54.60
N LEU A 10 39.42 -62.19 -53.79
CA LEU A 10 39.57 -62.09 -52.33
C LEU A 10 40.97 -61.62 -51.92
N LYS A 11 42.01 -61.99 -52.66
CA LYS A 11 43.40 -61.55 -52.41
C LYS A 11 43.58 -60.03 -52.48
N LEU A 12 42.78 -59.33 -53.31
CA LEU A 12 42.85 -57.87 -53.44
C LEU A 12 42.30 -57.14 -52.20
N PHE A 13 41.48 -57.83 -51.39
CA PHE A 13 40.89 -57.30 -50.18
C PHE A 13 41.60 -57.79 -48.91
N ALA A 14 42.85 -58.26 -49.03
CA ALA A 14 43.66 -58.58 -47.86
C ALA A 14 43.79 -57.33 -46.95
N PRO A 15 43.62 -57.46 -45.63
CA PRO A 15 43.75 -56.33 -44.72
C PRO A 15 45.17 -55.77 -44.80
N ARG A 16 45.30 -54.45 -44.66
CA ARG A 16 46.60 -53.80 -44.51
C ARG A 16 47.25 -54.24 -43.20
N ALA A 17 48.58 -54.15 -43.13
CA ALA A 17 49.28 -54.28 -41.86
C ALA A 17 48.67 -53.33 -40.80
N PRO A 18 48.58 -53.76 -39.53
CA PRO A 18 48.06 -52.91 -38.47
C PRO A 18 48.88 -51.62 -38.37
N LEU A 19 48.19 -50.49 -38.20
CA LEU A 19 48.85 -49.20 -38.09
C LEU A 19 49.71 -49.15 -36.82
N PRO A 20 50.91 -48.52 -36.85
CA PRO A 20 51.67 -48.26 -35.65
C PRO A 20 50.90 -47.31 -34.74
N TYR A 21 50.91 -47.59 -33.43
CA TYR A 21 50.29 -46.72 -32.45
C TYR A 21 51.01 -45.37 -32.37
N VAL A 22 50.24 -44.29 -32.40
CA VAL A 22 50.71 -42.92 -32.16
C VAL A 22 49.84 -42.33 -31.04
N ARG A 23 50.46 -41.57 -30.13
CA ARG A 23 49.73 -40.94 -29.04
C ARG A 23 48.74 -39.90 -29.60
N PRO A 24 47.48 -39.86 -29.13
CA PRO A 24 46.55 -38.80 -29.48
C PRO A 24 47.10 -37.40 -29.15
N VAL A 25 46.84 -36.43 -30.02
CA VAL A 25 47.21 -35.02 -29.79
C VAL A 25 46.26 -34.36 -28.80
N ASP A 26 44.98 -34.70 -28.88
CA ASP A 26 43.96 -34.18 -28.00
C ASP A 26 44.01 -34.82 -26.61
N ARG A 27 43.44 -34.12 -25.65
CA ARG A 27 43.26 -34.63 -24.28
C ARG A 27 42.09 -35.59 -24.25
N ASP A 28 42.15 -36.55 -23.32
CA ASP A 28 41.03 -37.48 -23.09
C ASP A 28 39.73 -36.70 -22.82
N ILE A 29 38.65 -37.16 -23.45
CA ILE A 29 37.31 -36.56 -23.33
C ILE A 29 36.82 -36.55 -21.86
N SER A 30 37.28 -37.51 -21.05
CA SER A 30 37.02 -37.57 -19.61
C SER A 30 37.71 -36.47 -18.81
N ARG A 31 38.71 -35.79 -19.39
CA ARG A 31 39.46 -34.71 -18.75
C ARG A 31 38.88 -33.36 -19.13
N VAL A 32 37.78 -32.98 -18.47
CA VAL A 32 37.15 -31.67 -18.63
C VAL A 32 38.06 -30.57 -18.11
N THR A 33 38.37 -29.58 -18.95
CA THR A 33 39.08 -28.36 -18.54
C THR A 33 38.08 -27.28 -18.11
N PRO A 34 38.40 -26.45 -17.11
CA PRO A 34 37.56 -25.31 -16.78
C PRO A 34 37.47 -24.37 -17.99
N LYS A 35 36.26 -23.95 -18.35
CA LYS A 35 36.04 -22.91 -19.35
C LYS A 35 36.04 -21.56 -18.63
N SER A 36 36.81 -20.60 -19.11
CA SER A 36 36.80 -19.23 -18.60
C SER A 36 35.58 -18.47 -19.12
N VAL A 37 34.39 -18.83 -18.61
CA VAL A 37 33.14 -18.17 -18.95
C VAL A 37 32.65 -17.44 -17.71
N SER A 38 32.53 -16.12 -17.78
CA SER A 38 31.89 -15.31 -16.75
C SER A 38 30.39 -15.19 -16.99
N GLY A 39 29.65 -14.85 -15.93
CA GLY A 39 28.24 -14.49 -16.07
C GLY A 39 28.05 -13.15 -16.76
N VAL A 40 26.82 -12.87 -17.20
CA VAL A 40 26.43 -11.59 -17.84
C VAL A 40 26.08 -10.48 -16.85
N ALA A 41 26.18 -10.74 -15.54
CA ALA A 41 25.78 -9.80 -14.49
C ALA A 41 26.51 -8.45 -14.59
N ASP A 42 27.83 -8.49 -14.78
CA ASP A 42 28.66 -7.28 -14.87
C ASP A 42 28.31 -6.45 -16.11
N ILE A 43 27.95 -7.10 -17.21
CA ILE A 43 27.53 -6.44 -18.45
C ILE A 43 26.17 -5.74 -18.24
N LEU A 44 25.23 -6.41 -17.59
CA LEU A 44 23.92 -5.84 -17.28
C LEU A 44 24.02 -4.64 -16.32
N ALA A 45 24.95 -4.69 -15.36
CA ALA A 45 25.23 -3.56 -14.47
C ALA A 45 25.76 -2.35 -15.26
N ARG A 46 26.76 -2.57 -16.12
CA ARG A 46 27.32 -1.51 -16.98
C ARG A 46 26.29 -0.87 -17.91
N ILE A 47 25.45 -1.67 -18.56
CA ILE A 47 24.39 -1.15 -19.44
C ILE A 47 23.40 -0.26 -18.67
N LYS A 48 23.07 -0.62 -17.43
CA LYS A 48 22.21 0.22 -16.58
C LYS A 48 22.88 1.54 -16.24
N GLU A 49 24.16 1.51 -15.86
CA GLU A 49 24.94 2.71 -15.57
C GLU A 49 25.06 3.62 -16.80
N GLU A 50 25.40 3.06 -17.96
CA GLU A 50 25.49 3.80 -19.23
C GLU A 50 24.15 4.46 -19.61
N ASN A 51 23.03 3.76 -19.42
CA ASN A 51 21.70 4.32 -19.65
C ASN A 51 21.41 5.49 -18.69
N THR A 52 21.77 5.37 -17.40
CA THR A 52 21.60 6.47 -16.44
C THR A 52 22.48 7.67 -16.81
N VAL A 53 23.72 7.44 -17.21
CA VAL A 53 24.65 8.50 -17.64
C VAL A 53 24.16 9.18 -18.92
N GLY A 54 23.64 8.42 -19.88
CA GLY A 54 23.07 8.96 -21.12
C GLY A 54 21.86 9.87 -20.86
N LEU A 55 21.03 9.54 -19.86
CA LEU A 55 19.92 10.39 -19.44
C LEU A 55 20.39 11.69 -18.78
N ILE A 56 21.43 11.62 -17.94
CA ILE A 56 22.04 12.79 -17.29
C ILE A 56 22.70 13.71 -18.33
N ALA A 57 23.45 13.15 -19.27
CA ALA A 57 24.13 13.91 -20.32
C ALA A 57 23.16 14.58 -21.32
N ALA A 58 21.96 14.03 -21.49
CA ALA A 58 20.94 14.58 -22.39
C ALA A 58 20.19 15.81 -21.82
N GLY A 59 20.56 16.31 -20.63
CA GLY A 59 19.96 17.51 -20.05
C GLY A 59 18.46 17.38 -19.75
N LYS A 60 17.95 16.16 -19.65
CA LYS A 60 16.62 15.90 -19.11
C LYS A 60 16.73 15.90 -17.59
N ASP A 61 16.74 17.11 -17.03
CA ASP A 61 16.52 17.36 -15.61
C ASP A 61 15.06 17.04 -15.26
N VAL A 62 14.69 15.77 -15.32
CA VAL A 62 13.53 15.28 -14.57
C VAL A 62 14.14 14.67 -13.34
N ALA A 63 14.06 15.42 -12.23
CA ALA A 63 14.39 14.93 -10.90
C ALA A 63 13.55 13.68 -10.62
N MET A 64 14.09 12.50 -10.93
CA MET A 64 13.52 11.22 -10.55
C MET A 64 13.98 10.96 -9.11
N GLU A 65 13.11 11.30 -8.16
CA GLU A 65 13.31 11.09 -6.72
C GLU A 65 13.50 9.59 -6.43
N GLU A 66 14.40 9.27 -5.50
CA GLU A 66 14.82 7.91 -5.14
C GLU A 66 13.60 7.03 -4.78
N GLY A 67 13.12 6.24 -5.74
CA GLY A 67 11.89 5.45 -5.61
C GLY A 67 11.06 5.27 -6.90
N GLU A 68 11.44 5.87 -8.02
CA GLU A 68 10.64 5.75 -9.25
C GLU A 68 10.72 4.36 -9.91
N GLU A 69 9.56 3.69 -9.94
CA GLU A 69 9.32 2.44 -10.67
C GLU A 69 9.64 2.63 -12.17
N PRO A 70 10.10 1.57 -12.88
CA PRO A 70 10.38 1.67 -14.32
C PRO A 70 9.17 2.25 -15.05
N ALA A 71 9.42 3.11 -16.05
CA ALA A 71 8.38 3.68 -16.91
C ALA A 71 7.40 2.58 -17.32
N LEU A 72 6.19 2.68 -16.78
CA LEU A 72 5.16 1.67 -16.95
C LEU A 72 4.86 1.57 -18.44
N THR A 73 4.63 0.36 -18.94
CA THR A 73 4.13 0.23 -20.32
C THR A 73 2.82 1.02 -20.45
N LEU A 74 2.52 1.56 -21.63
CA LEU A 74 1.26 2.29 -21.91
C LEU A 74 0.01 1.50 -21.44
N ALA A 75 0.09 0.16 -21.51
CA ALA A 75 -0.95 -0.75 -21.05
C ALA A 75 -1.13 -0.81 -19.52
N GLU A 76 -0.09 -0.52 -18.75
CA GLU A 76 -0.15 -0.50 -17.29
C GLU A 76 -0.57 0.88 -16.75
N GLU A 77 -0.16 1.95 -17.42
CA GLU A 77 -0.61 3.33 -17.12
C GLU A 77 -2.13 3.45 -17.28
N THR A 78 -2.65 3.03 -18.44
CA THR A 78 -4.09 3.01 -18.73
C THR A 78 -4.90 2.20 -17.71
N LYS A 79 -4.41 1.02 -17.28
CA LYS A 79 -5.06 0.23 -16.22
C LYS A 79 -5.08 0.95 -14.86
N ARG A 80 -3.98 1.64 -14.49
CA ARG A 80 -3.93 2.43 -13.25
C ARG A 80 -4.89 3.62 -13.33
N GLU A 81 -4.99 4.29 -14.47
CA GLU A 81 -5.93 5.39 -14.70
C GLU A 81 -7.38 4.94 -14.59
N ILE A 82 -7.76 3.85 -15.27
CA ILE A 82 -9.10 3.25 -15.16
C ILE A 82 -9.42 2.93 -13.70
N ARG A 83 -8.49 2.28 -12.98
CA ARG A 83 -8.69 1.95 -11.56
C ARG A 83 -8.81 3.19 -10.66
N ARG A 84 -8.07 4.27 -10.94
CA ARG A 84 -8.16 5.54 -10.21
C ARG A 84 -9.51 6.22 -10.49
N GLU A 85 -9.94 6.23 -11.74
CA GLU A 85 -11.21 6.82 -12.16
C GLU A 85 -12.41 6.06 -11.59
N GLU A 86 -12.39 4.72 -11.63
CA GLU A 86 -13.41 3.88 -11.00
C GLU A 86 -13.51 4.13 -9.49
N ARG A 87 -12.37 4.23 -8.80
CA ARG A 87 -12.33 4.57 -7.36
C ARG A 87 -12.91 5.96 -7.10
N ARG A 88 -12.63 6.94 -7.97
CA ARG A 88 -13.18 8.30 -7.86
C ARG A 88 -14.69 8.29 -8.07
N LYS A 89 -15.17 7.69 -9.17
CA LYS A 89 -16.59 7.52 -9.49
C LYS A 89 -17.36 6.79 -8.38
N ARG A 90 -16.77 5.74 -7.79
CA ARG A 90 -17.38 5.03 -6.66
C ARG A 90 -17.57 5.95 -5.44
N LYS A 91 -16.54 6.73 -5.07
CA LYS A 91 -16.63 7.69 -3.97
C LYS A 91 -17.64 8.80 -4.25
N GLU A 92 -17.71 9.29 -5.49
CA GLU A 92 -18.69 10.29 -5.91
C GLU A 92 -20.13 9.76 -5.81
N ASN A 93 -20.36 8.53 -6.28
CA ASN A 93 -21.68 7.89 -6.18
C ASN A 93 -22.08 7.64 -4.71
N GLU A 94 -21.15 7.15 -3.89
CA GLU A 94 -21.37 6.99 -2.45
C GLU A 94 -21.71 8.33 -1.77
N PHE A 95 -20.98 9.39 -2.12
CA PHE A 95 -21.26 10.73 -1.61
C PHE A 95 -22.62 11.28 -2.07
N LYS A 96 -23.01 11.07 -3.33
CA LYS A 96 -24.33 11.47 -3.86
C LYS A 96 -25.46 10.77 -3.11
N VAL A 97 -25.38 9.44 -2.98
CA VAL A 97 -26.36 8.64 -2.24
C VAL A 97 -26.43 9.09 -0.78
N ALA A 98 -25.27 9.30 -0.13
CA ALA A 98 -25.23 9.81 1.23
C ALA A 98 -25.86 11.20 1.37
N LYS A 99 -25.64 12.10 0.40
CA LYS A 99 -26.25 13.44 0.39
C LYS A 99 -27.77 13.39 0.24
N GLU A 100 -28.28 12.52 -0.62
CA GLU A 100 -29.72 12.30 -0.79
C GLU A 100 -30.38 11.69 0.45
N THR A 101 -29.65 10.80 1.14
CA THR A 101 -30.14 10.11 2.35
C THR A 101 -30.00 10.97 3.61
N TYR A 102 -29.11 11.97 3.62
CA TYR A 102 -28.81 12.77 4.82
C TYR A 102 -29.87 13.85 5.07
N LYS A 103 -30.80 13.56 5.99
CA LYS A 103 -31.85 14.47 6.43
C LYS A 103 -31.79 14.70 7.95
N PRO A 104 -31.08 15.74 8.42
CA PRO A 104 -30.90 15.98 9.85
C PRO A 104 -32.20 16.33 10.58
N SER A 105 -33.20 16.89 9.89
CA SER A 105 -34.50 17.24 10.50
C SER A 105 -35.37 16.02 10.86
N GLU A 106 -35.12 14.88 10.21
CA GLU A 106 -35.84 13.61 10.48
C GLU A 106 -35.08 12.75 11.51
N ASP A 107 -33.89 13.18 11.95
CA ASP A 107 -33.03 12.41 12.85
C ASP A 107 -33.50 12.56 14.32
N PRO A 108 -33.95 11.48 15.00
CA PRO A 108 -34.37 11.53 16.41
C PRO A 108 -33.23 11.94 17.36
N GLU A 109 -31.99 11.83 16.90
CA GLU A 109 -30.81 12.18 17.65
C GLU A 109 -30.48 13.69 17.63
N ALA A 110 -31.01 14.43 16.64
CA ALA A 110 -30.87 15.87 16.49
C ALA A 110 -32.07 16.59 17.15
N VAL A 111 -31.94 16.87 18.45
CA VAL A 111 -33.01 17.47 19.26
C VAL A 111 -32.57 18.84 19.77
N GLY A 112 -33.49 19.81 19.74
CA GLY A 112 -33.30 21.16 20.25
C GLY A 112 -33.33 22.22 19.15
N ASP A 113 -33.25 23.49 19.56
CA ASP A 113 -33.17 24.62 18.64
C ASP A 113 -31.72 24.78 18.13
N PRO A 114 -31.48 24.78 16.80
CA PRO A 114 -30.14 24.91 16.24
C PRO A 114 -29.42 26.19 16.69
N TYR A 115 -30.14 27.28 16.96
CA TYR A 115 -29.56 28.54 17.43
C TYR A 115 -29.18 28.52 18.91
N LYS A 116 -29.57 27.48 19.64
CA LYS A 116 -29.18 27.27 21.04
C LYS A 116 -28.19 26.14 21.21
N THR A 117 -27.84 25.44 20.13
CA THR A 117 -26.93 24.29 20.16
C THR A 117 -25.48 24.69 19.85
N LEU A 118 -24.56 24.34 20.75
CA LEU A 118 -23.12 24.45 20.56
C LEU A 118 -22.53 23.11 20.12
N PHE A 119 -21.77 23.10 19.03
CA PHE A 119 -21.00 21.95 18.57
C PHE A 119 -19.56 22.01 19.11
N ILE A 120 -19.11 20.93 19.75
CA ILE A 120 -17.76 20.81 20.28
C ILE A 120 -17.06 19.62 19.62
N GLY A 121 -15.95 19.87 18.94
CA GLY A 121 -15.10 18.85 18.34
C GLY A 121 -13.85 18.55 19.18
N ARG A 122 -13.02 17.63 18.67
CA ARG A 122 -11.71 17.26 19.25
C ARG A 122 -11.76 16.82 20.72
N LEU A 123 -12.88 16.24 21.15
CA LEU A 123 -12.96 15.61 22.46
C LEU A 123 -12.10 14.34 22.50
N VAL A 124 -11.51 14.07 23.66
CA VAL A 124 -10.67 12.89 23.88
C VAL A 124 -11.46 11.63 23.54
N ARG A 125 -11.01 10.91 22.52
CA ARG A 125 -11.54 9.61 22.14
C ARG A 125 -10.87 8.53 22.96
N SER A 126 -11.62 7.48 23.29
CA SER A 126 -11.02 6.24 23.80
C SER A 126 -10.04 5.70 22.75
N LEU A 127 -8.75 5.88 22.99
CA LEU A 127 -7.68 5.28 22.20
C LEU A 127 -7.47 3.80 22.54
N PHE A 128 -8.33 3.21 23.38
CA PHE A 128 -8.19 1.81 23.76
C PHE A 128 -8.08 0.92 22.51
N PRO A 129 -7.05 0.06 22.48
CA PRO A 129 -6.64 -0.62 21.27
C PRO A 129 -7.80 -1.40 20.69
N ARG A 130 -7.91 -1.39 19.35
CA ARG A 130 -8.65 -2.44 18.67
C ARG A 130 -8.04 -3.75 19.16
N ASN A 131 -8.84 -4.64 19.75
CA ASN A 131 -8.42 -5.99 20.12
C ASN A 131 -7.95 -6.72 18.84
N ARG A 132 -6.71 -6.48 18.44
CA ARG A 132 -5.94 -7.28 17.49
C ARG A 132 -4.96 -8.08 18.34
N GLY A 133 -5.36 -9.30 18.71
CA GLY A 133 -4.50 -10.22 19.46
C GLY A 133 -4.56 -10.00 20.97
N GLY A 134 -4.98 -11.03 21.69
CA GLY A 134 -5.16 -11.01 23.15
C GLY A 134 -3.84 -10.79 23.89
N SER A 135 -3.59 -9.55 24.28
CA SER A 135 -2.63 -9.21 25.32
C SER A 135 -3.38 -8.45 26.41
N ASN A 136 -3.33 -8.97 27.63
CA ASN A 136 -3.80 -8.27 28.82
C ASN A 136 -2.83 -7.12 29.08
N ILE A 137 -3.07 -5.98 28.44
CA ILE A 137 -2.31 -4.76 28.70
C ILE A 137 -2.96 -4.09 29.89
N GLU A 138 -2.24 -4.11 31.02
CA GLU A 138 -2.60 -3.41 32.25
C GLU A 138 -2.90 -1.94 31.95
N ALA A 139 -3.96 -1.44 32.57
CA ALA A 139 -4.43 -0.08 32.37
C ALA A 139 -3.31 0.93 32.72
N ASN A 140 -2.75 1.59 31.71
CA ASN A 140 -1.77 2.66 31.92
C ASN A 140 -2.38 3.77 32.80
N PRO A 141 -1.75 4.16 33.92
CA PRO A 141 -2.27 5.18 34.84
C PRO A 141 -2.24 6.61 34.26
N PHE A 142 -1.56 6.83 33.13
CA PHE A 142 -1.59 8.06 32.33
C PHE A 142 -2.69 8.04 31.25
N GLN A 143 -3.76 7.27 31.45
CA GLN A 143 -4.94 7.37 30.59
C GLN A 143 -5.49 8.78 30.64
N SER A 144 -5.39 9.49 29.51
CA SER A 144 -6.15 10.73 29.29
C SER A 144 -7.61 10.45 29.62
N LYS A 145 -8.11 11.03 30.70
CA LYS A 145 -9.48 10.86 31.17
C LYS A 145 -10.44 11.08 30.01
N LEU A 146 -11.32 10.12 29.76
CA LEU A 146 -12.33 10.23 28.72
C LEU A 146 -13.26 11.40 29.06
N ALA A 147 -13.57 12.25 28.08
CA ALA A 147 -14.55 13.32 28.30
C ALA A 147 -15.94 12.70 28.59
N THR A 148 -16.49 12.98 29.77
CA THR A 148 -17.85 12.61 30.16
C THR A 148 -18.81 13.78 29.98
N GLU A 149 -20.10 13.48 29.92
CA GLU A 149 -21.13 14.53 29.83
C GLU A 149 -21.14 15.42 31.08
N SER A 150 -20.81 14.88 32.25
CA SER A 150 -20.65 15.65 33.49
C SER A 150 -19.46 16.60 33.45
N ASP A 151 -18.34 16.20 32.84
CA ASP A 151 -17.19 17.08 32.66
C ASP A 151 -17.57 18.24 31.72
N LEU A 152 -18.22 17.96 30.59
CA LEU A 152 -18.72 19.00 29.69
C LEU A 152 -19.73 19.92 30.37
N ARG A 153 -20.65 19.38 31.18
CA ARG A 153 -21.62 20.20 31.89
C ARG A 153 -20.92 21.17 32.85
N ARG A 154 -19.94 20.69 33.63
CA ARG A 154 -19.18 21.52 34.57
C ARG A 154 -18.39 22.64 33.88
N GLU A 155 -17.74 22.34 32.76
CA GLU A 155 -16.93 23.35 32.05
C GLU A 155 -17.81 24.43 31.38
N PHE A 156 -19.01 24.08 30.90
CA PHE A 156 -19.86 25.00 30.13
C PHE A 156 -21.00 25.65 30.92
N GLU A 157 -21.28 25.21 32.15
CA GLU A 157 -22.31 25.79 33.02
C GLU A 157 -21.99 27.25 33.41
N GLY A 158 -20.72 27.66 33.38
CA GLY A 158 -20.31 29.05 33.60
C GLY A 158 -20.80 30.04 32.53
N HIS A 159 -21.21 29.55 31.35
CA HIS A 159 -21.69 30.41 30.26
C HIS A 159 -23.22 30.53 30.20
N GLY A 160 -23.94 29.64 30.88
CA GLY A 160 -25.41 29.64 30.87
C GLY A 160 -26.01 28.31 31.31
N VAL A 161 -27.35 28.28 31.34
CA VAL A 161 -28.11 27.12 31.79
C VAL A 161 -28.17 26.09 30.65
N ILE A 162 -27.64 24.90 30.94
CA ILE A 162 -27.58 23.80 29.97
C ILE A 162 -28.85 22.94 30.07
N GLU A 163 -29.62 22.91 28.99
CA GLU A 163 -30.80 22.07 28.81
C GLU A 163 -30.41 20.61 28.56
N ARG A 164 -29.45 20.37 27.66
CA ARG A 164 -29.04 19.01 27.27
C ARG A 164 -27.59 18.94 26.82
N VAL A 165 -26.87 17.91 27.25
CA VAL A 165 -25.54 17.55 26.73
C VAL A 165 -25.63 16.19 26.04
N ARG A 166 -25.00 16.04 24.89
CA ARG A 166 -24.95 14.76 24.18
C ARG A 166 -23.60 14.54 23.51
N ILE A 167 -22.88 13.51 23.95
CA ILE A 167 -21.66 13.05 23.28
C ILE A 167 -22.04 12.04 22.20
N VAL A 168 -21.61 12.28 20.95
CA VAL A 168 -21.93 11.36 19.85
C VAL A 168 -21.04 10.13 19.91
N ARG A 169 -21.67 8.96 19.81
CA ARG A 169 -21.04 7.65 19.88
C ARG A 169 -21.23 6.89 18.57
N ASP A 170 -20.31 6.01 18.26
CA ASP A 170 -20.42 5.05 17.16
C ASP A 170 -21.41 3.94 17.52
N LYS A 171 -21.83 3.12 16.56
CA LYS A 171 -22.74 1.96 16.78
C LYS A 171 -22.21 0.97 17.83
N LYS A 172 -20.90 1.00 18.10
CA LYS A 172 -20.21 0.19 19.11
C LYS A 172 -20.14 0.86 20.49
N GLY A 173 -20.82 1.99 20.70
CA GLY A 173 -20.84 2.76 21.96
C GLY A 173 -19.59 3.60 22.24
N ARG A 174 -18.58 3.57 21.35
CA ARG A 174 -17.34 4.35 21.50
C ARG A 174 -17.58 5.83 21.14
N PRO A 175 -17.07 6.80 21.91
CA PRO A 175 -17.25 8.23 21.58
C PRO A 175 -16.53 8.57 20.26
N ARG A 176 -17.19 9.34 19.39
CA ARG A 176 -16.62 9.81 18.11
C ARG A 176 -15.66 10.99 18.27
N GLY A 177 -15.67 11.64 19.42
CA GLY A 177 -14.81 12.80 19.73
C GLY A 177 -15.47 14.14 19.45
N TYR A 178 -16.80 14.20 19.42
CA TYR A 178 -17.56 15.44 19.36
C TYR A 178 -18.88 15.33 20.14
N ALA A 179 -19.42 16.48 20.54
CA ALA A 179 -20.63 16.60 21.34
C ALA A 179 -21.48 17.81 20.92
N PHE A 180 -22.76 17.76 21.28
CA PHE A 180 -23.70 18.86 21.16
C PHE A 180 -24.17 19.27 22.56
N ILE A 181 -24.18 20.57 22.83
CA ILE A 181 -24.70 21.17 24.06
C ILE A 181 -25.84 22.11 23.70
N VAL A 182 -27.03 21.87 24.22
CA VAL A 182 -28.21 22.72 24.05
C VAL A 182 -28.33 23.61 25.28
N PHE A 183 -28.29 24.92 25.07
CA PHE A 183 -28.55 25.93 26.10
C PHE A 183 -30.03 26.31 26.14
N GLU A 184 -30.49 26.82 27.28
CA GLU A 184 -31.86 27.30 27.42
C GLU A 184 -32.12 28.56 26.57
N ARG A 185 -31.10 29.44 26.46
CA ARG A 185 -31.15 30.70 25.71
C ARG A 185 -30.06 30.79 24.65
N GLU A 186 -30.41 31.35 23.49
CA GLU A 186 -29.48 31.58 22.38
C GLU A 186 -28.32 32.53 22.74
N ARG A 187 -28.58 33.52 23.61
CA ARG A 187 -27.55 34.49 24.05
C ARG A 187 -26.40 33.82 24.81
N GLU A 188 -26.73 32.80 25.59
CA GLU A 188 -25.78 32.02 26.38
C GLU A 188 -24.87 31.18 25.46
N MET A 189 -25.46 30.57 24.42
CA MET A 189 -24.70 29.85 23.39
C MET A 189 -23.71 30.78 22.65
N LYS A 190 -24.15 31.99 22.30
CA LYS A 190 -23.33 32.98 21.57
C LYS A 190 -22.21 33.59 22.42
N GLY A 191 -22.22 33.39 23.74
CA GLY A 191 -21.23 33.97 24.64
C GLY A 191 -21.27 35.49 24.70
N SER A 192 -22.38 36.13 24.29
CA SER A 192 -22.55 37.58 24.43
C SER A 192 -22.95 37.88 25.88
N ASN A 193 -21.96 37.92 26.77
CA ASN A 193 -22.17 38.48 28.10
C ASN A 193 -22.24 40.02 27.97
N PRO A 194 -23.16 40.70 28.69
CA PRO A 194 -23.12 42.16 28.81
C PRO A 194 -21.85 42.66 29.51
#